data_AF-A0A436S3W2-F1
#
_entry.id   AF-A0A436S3W2-F1
#
_cell.length_a   1.000
_cell.length_b   1.000
_cell.length_c   1.000
_cell.angle_alpha   90.00
_cell.angle_beta   90.00
_cell.angle_gamma   90.00
#
_symmetry.space_group_name_H-M   'P 1'
#
loop_
_entity.id
_entity.type
_entity.pdbx_description
1 polymer ?
#
loop_
_entity_poly.entity_id
_entity_poly.type
_entity_poly.pdbx_seq_one_letter_code
_entity_poly.pdbx_strand_id
1 'polypeptide(L)' 'MPKGADFQDDDIVVISRDPLIGKLLLITEDDEEIELHLERDSAEALVGALAAFLAEGEGKDRPRRLT' A
#
# COMPACT_ATOMS: atom_id res chain seq x y z
N MET A 1 13.54 3.14 -17.26
CA MET A 1 12.34 3.83 -16.72
C MET A 1 11.77 2.94 -15.63
N PRO A 2 11.27 3.45 -14.50
CA PRO A 2 10.56 2.63 -13.53
C PRO A 2 9.30 2.05 -14.18
N LYS A 3 9.07 0.74 -14.03
CA LYS A 3 7.80 0.11 -14.43
C LYS A 3 6.72 0.56 -13.42
N GLY A 4 5.58 1.02 -13.91
CA GLY A 4 4.40 1.29 -13.08
C GLY A 4 3.78 -0.02 -12.60
N ALA A 5 3.25 -0.02 -11.39
CA ALA A 5 2.47 -1.12 -10.84
C ALA A 5 1.33 -0.56 -9.99
N ASP A 6 0.15 -1.14 -10.17
CA ASP A 6 -1.08 -0.72 -9.52
C ASP A 6 -1.49 -1.73 -8.44
N PHE A 7 -2.13 -1.21 -7.41
CA PHE A 7 -2.76 -2.00 -6.36
C PHE A 7 -4.20 -2.37 -6.76
N GLN A 8 -4.65 -3.59 -6.48
CA GLN A 8 -6.06 -3.98 -6.59
C GLN A 8 -6.68 -4.21 -5.21
N ASP A 9 -7.90 -3.70 -4.99
CA ASP A 9 -8.53 -3.56 -3.66
C ASP A 9 -8.58 -4.83 -2.79
N ASP A 10 -8.55 -6.04 -3.39
CA ASP A 10 -8.67 -7.33 -2.68
C ASP A 10 -7.31 -7.99 -2.35
N ASP A 11 -6.19 -7.32 -2.61
CA ASP A 11 -4.85 -7.94 -2.67
C ASP A 11 -3.99 -7.81 -1.39
N ILE A 12 -4.56 -7.32 -0.29
CA ILE A 12 -3.86 -7.22 1.00
C ILE A 12 -4.18 -8.44 1.87
N VAL A 13 -3.15 -9.22 2.22
CA VAL A 13 -3.32 -10.43 3.03
C VAL A 13 -2.42 -10.38 4.27
N VAL A 14 -3.01 -10.53 5.46
CA VAL A 14 -2.27 -10.77 6.70
C VAL A 14 -1.99 -12.26 6.84
N ILE A 15 -0.72 -12.63 6.86
CA ILE A 15 -0.26 -14.03 6.92
C ILE A 15 -0.06 -14.46 8.38
N SER A 16 0.51 -13.59 9.20
CA SER A 16 0.75 -13.84 10.62
C SER A 16 0.57 -12.56 11.43
N ARG A 17 0.12 -12.69 12.68
CA ARG A 17 -0.03 -11.57 13.63
C ARG A 17 1.06 -11.56 14.71
N ASP A 18 1.78 -12.67 14.87
CA ASP A 18 2.86 -12.80 15.85
C ASP A 18 3.94 -13.76 15.31
N PRO A 19 4.98 -13.27 14.62
CA PRO A 19 5.23 -11.86 14.27
C PRO A 19 4.25 -11.33 13.21
N LEU A 20 4.09 -10.00 13.11
CA LEU A 20 3.26 -9.37 12.08
C LEU A 20 3.90 -9.52 10.70
N ILE A 21 3.25 -10.30 9.84
CA ILE A 21 3.68 -10.55 8.46
C ILE A 21 2.47 -10.43 7.56
N GLY A 22 2.62 -9.69 6.46
CA GLY A 22 1.61 -9.58 5.43
C GLY A 22 2.21 -9.59 4.03
N LYS A 23 1.32 -9.55 3.05
CA LYS A 23 1.68 -9.36 1.65
C LYS A 23 0.73 -8.40 0.96
N LEU A 24 1.28 -7.71 -0.03
CA LEU A 24 0.59 -6.81 -0.94
C LEU A 24 0.90 -7.29 -2.35
N LEU A 25 -0.11 -7.72 -3.11
CA LEU A 25 0.07 -8.00 -4.53
C LEU A 25 -0.07 -6.69 -5.31
N LEU A 26 0.81 -6.48 -6.26
CA LEU A 26 0.73 -5.40 -7.24
C LEU A 26 0.70 -6.01 -8.63
N ILE A 27 -0.05 -5.38 -9.53
CA ILE A 27 -0.10 -5.79 -10.93
C ILE A 27 0.59 -4.73 -11.76
N THR A 28 1.56 -5.15 -12.56
CA THR A 28 2.24 -4.27 -13.52
C THR A 28 1.37 -4.01 -14.75
N GLU A 29 1.76 -3.01 -15.54
CA GLU A 29 1.13 -2.73 -16.83
C GLU A 29 1.14 -3.92 -17.82
N ASP A 30 2.08 -4.87 -17.64
CA ASP A 30 2.22 -6.07 -18.47
C ASP A 30 1.43 -7.28 -17.92
N ASP A 31 0.49 -7.05 -16.99
CA ASP A 31 -0.24 -8.09 -16.23
C ASP A 31 0.65 -9.03 -15.40
N GLU A 32 1.92 -8.66 -15.15
CA GLU A 32 2.80 -9.41 -14.24
C GLU A 32 2.46 -9.08 -12.78
N GLU A 33 2.40 -10.12 -11.94
CA GLU A 33 2.19 -10.01 -10.50
C GLU A 33 3.51 -9.76 -9.74
N ILE A 34 3.53 -8.77 -8.86
CA ILE A 34 4.62 -8.48 -7.93
C ILE A 34 4.11 -8.68 -6.50
N GLU A 35 4.68 -9.65 -5.78
CA GLU A 35 4.37 -9.87 -4.37
C GLU A 35 5.34 -9.09 -3.47
N LEU A 36 4.83 -8.10 -2.75
CA LEU A 36 5.57 -7.36 -1.73
C LEU A 36 5.36 -8.01 -0.36
N HIS A 37 6.44 -8.51 0.23
CA HIS A 37 6.45 -8.99 1.61
C HIS A 37 6.55 -7.82 2.58
N LEU A 38 5.66 -7.80 3.58
CA LEU A 38 5.60 -6.79 4.60
C LEU A 38 5.87 -7.42 5.96
N GLU A 39 6.85 -6.86 6.66
CA GLU A 39 7.04 -7.03 8.09
C GLU A 39 6.56 -5.76 8.79
N ARG A 40 6.54 -5.78 10.13
CA ARG A 40 6.03 -4.65 10.91
C ARG A 40 6.62 -3.30 10.50
N ASP A 41 7.95 -3.22 10.43
CA ASP A 41 8.64 -1.95 10.18
C ASP A 41 8.38 -1.44 8.75
N SER A 42 8.36 -2.33 7.75
CA SER A 42 8.07 -1.95 6.36
C SER A 42 6.60 -1.58 6.16
N ALA A 43 5.68 -2.24 6.87
CA ALA A 43 4.26 -1.86 6.88
C ALA A 43 4.04 -0.47 7.53
N GLU A 44 4.69 -0.20 8.66
CA GLU A 44 4.61 1.13 9.32
C GLU A 44 5.17 2.23 8.39
N ALA A 45 6.30 1.98 7.72
CA ALA A 45 6.87 2.92 6.76
C ALA A 45 5.95 3.19 5.56
N LEU A 46 5.35 2.14 4.98
CA LEU A 46 4.42 2.27 3.86
C LEU A 46 3.19 3.09 4.24
N VAL A 47 2.57 2.80 5.38
CA VAL A 47 1.42 3.57 5.89
C VAL A 47 1.78 5.04 6.11
N GLY A 48 2.97 5.31 6.65
CA GLY A 48 3.46 6.68 6.84
C GLY A 48 3.60 7.45 5.52
N ALA A 49 4.18 6.83 4.49
CA ALA A 49 4.32 7.42 3.17
C ALA A 49 2.96 7.69 2.51
N LEU A 50 2.02 6.75 2.59
CA LEU A 50 0.65 6.91 2.06
C LEU A 50 -0.10 8.03 2.78
N ALA A 51 0.01 8.11 4.11
CA ALA A 51 -0.60 9.18 4.89
C ALA A 51 -0.04 10.57 4.51
N ALA A 52 1.28 10.67 4.32
CA ALA A 52 1.92 11.90 3.87
C ALA A 52 1.44 12.29 2.45
N PHE A 53 1.43 11.34 1.51
CA PHE A 53 0.95 11.55 0.14
C PHE A 53 -0.49 12.07 0.11
N LEU A 54 -1.39 11.44 0.88
CA LEU A 54 -2.80 11.86 0.96
C LEU A 54 -2.97 13.23 1.64
N ALA A 55 -2.08 13.58 2.58
CA ALA A 55 -2.09 14.88 3.23
C ALA A 55 -1.65 16.02 2.30
N GLU A 56 -0.78 15.73 1.32
CA GLU A 56 -0.30 16.69 0.31
C GLU A 56 -1.31 16.93 -0.83
N GLY A 57 -2.37 16.12 -0.94
CA GLY A 57 -3.40 16.28 -1.97
C GLY A 57 -4.19 17.60 -1.87
N GLU A 58 -4.59 18.17 -3.01
CA GLU A 58 -5.46 19.35 -3.09
C GLU A 58 -6.93 18.98 -3.38
N GLY A 59 -7.88 19.83 -2.98
CA GLY A 59 -9.29 19.70 -3.39
C GLY A 59 -10.03 18.47 -2.82
N LYS A 60 -10.64 17.65 -3.70
CA LYS A 60 -11.50 16.49 -3.36
C LYS A 60 -10.73 15.29 -2.79
N ASP A 61 -9.41 15.28 -2.94
CA ASP A 61 -8.53 14.16 -2.57
C ASP A 61 -8.03 14.26 -1.12
N ARG A 62 -8.31 15.37 -0.41
CA ARG A 62 -8.04 15.46 1.02
C ARG A 62 -8.96 14.52 1.81
N PRO A 63 -8.43 13.67 2.70
CA PRO A 63 -9.24 12.85 3.59
C PRO A 63 -10.19 13.74 4.39
N ARG A 64 -11.51 13.51 4.27
CA ARG A 64 -12.48 14.19 5.14
C ARG A 64 -12.24 13.73 6.56
N ARG A 65 -12.04 14.67 7.48
CA ARG A 65 -12.00 14.37 8.91
C ARG A 65 -13.33 13.72 9.30
N LEU A 66 -13.30 12.47 9.72
CA LEU A 66 -14.40 11.82 10.41
C LEU A 66 -14.48 12.47 11.81
N THR A 67 -15.36 13.45 11.96
CA THR A 67 -15.76 14.04 13.24
C THR A 67 -17.20 13.72 13.53
#